data_AF-A0A3S1D7H4-F1
#
_entry.id   AF-A0A3S1D7H4-F1
#
_cell.length_a   1.000
_cell.length_b   1.000
_cell.length_c   1.000
_cell.angle_alpha   90.00
_cell.angle_beta   90.00
_cell.angle_gamma   90.00
#
_symmetry.space_group_name_H-M   'P 1'
#
loop_
_entity.id
_entity.type
_entity.pdbx_description
1 polymer ?
#
loop_
_entity_poly.entity_id
_entity_poly.type
_entity_poly.pdbx_seq_one_letter_code
_entity_poly.pdbx_strand_id
1 'polypeptide(L)'
;MFVFPVRTCRVCGCTDNNACVNEKGPCSWANEEHDLCSACVNDQEKTILYSKIYYVLNQCVPEVEAAVAGEVQNILEKLVQQDCAVKQPEPSRIGKSFIGLTLMENFFERYESDPLYTKYEVRILMNKERVM
;
A
#
# COMPACT_ATOMS: atom_id res chain seq x y z
N MET A 1 16.39 28.91 33.09
CA MET A 1 15.27 27.95 32.97
C MET A 1 15.77 26.80 32.10
N PHE A 2 16.03 25.64 32.69
CA PHE A 2 16.31 24.44 31.91
C PHE A 2 14.97 23.90 31.43
N VAL A 3 14.64 24.14 30.15
CA VAL A 3 13.48 23.54 29.50
C VAL A 3 13.90 22.10 29.19
N PHE A 4 13.53 21.16 30.04
CA PHE A 4 13.69 19.73 29.73
C PHE A 4 12.75 19.41 28.56
N PRO A 5 13.23 18.81 27.46
CA PRO A 5 12.35 18.45 26.36
C PRO A 5 11.32 17.45 26.89
N VAL A 6 10.04 17.82 26.79
CA VAL A 6 8.94 16.92 27.14
C VAL A 6 8.96 15.80 26.10
N ARG A 7 9.25 14.57 26.54
CA ARG A 7 9.21 13.38 25.68
C ARG A 7 7.75 13.11 25.37
N THR A 8 7.37 13.31 24.11
CA THR A 8 5.98 13.20 23.66
C THR A 8 5.96 12.47 22.33
N CYS A 9 5.15 11.40 22.25
CA CYS A 9 4.98 10.68 21.00
C CYS A 9 4.32 11.60 19.96
N ARG A 10 4.96 11.77 18.80
CA ARG A 10 4.45 12.62 17.72
C ARG A 10 3.15 12.12 17.08
N VAL A 11 2.80 10.85 17.28
CA VAL A 11 1.62 10.22 16.65
C VAL A 11 0.40 10.27 17.57
N CYS A 12 0.54 9.81 18.81
CA CYS A 12 -0.58 9.69 19.76
C CYS A 12 -0.52 10.67 20.94
N GLY A 13 0.58 11.42 21.10
CA GLY A 13 0.74 12.38 22.18
C GLY A 13 1.00 11.77 23.56
N CYS A 14 1.28 10.46 23.66
CA CYS A 14 1.64 9.85 24.94
C CYS A 14 2.96 10.43 25.49
N THR A 15 3.10 10.44 26.81
CA THR A 15 4.27 10.99 27.52
C THR A 15 4.78 9.97 28.54
N ASP A 16 5.92 10.24 29.19
CA ASP A 16 6.50 9.36 30.22
C ASP A 16 5.51 9.00 31.34
N ASN A 17 4.61 9.94 31.68
CA ASN A 17 3.63 9.77 32.76
C ASN A 17 2.23 9.44 32.25
N ASN A 18 2.03 9.35 30.93
CA ASN A 18 0.74 9.07 30.33
C ASN A 18 0.91 8.20 29.09
N ALA A 19 1.17 6.91 29.33
CA ALA A 19 1.29 5.91 28.28
C ALA A 19 -0.08 5.60 27.65
N CYS A 20 -0.10 5.47 26.33
CA CYS A 20 -1.20 4.87 25.60
C CYS A 20 -1.34 3.37 25.94
N VAL A 21 -2.56 2.84 25.93
CA VAL A 21 -2.81 1.41 26.22
C VAL A 21 -3.41 0.75 24.98
N ASN A 22 -2.83 -0.37 24.56
CA ASN A 22 -3.34 -1.22 23.48
C ASN A 22 -3.62 -2.65 23.99
N GLU A 23 -4.02 -3.55 23.10
CA GLU A 23 -4.31 -4.97 23.43
C GLU A 23 -3.11 -5.73 24.03
N LYS A 24 -1.87 -5.22 23.84
CA LYS A 24 -0.64 -5.78 24.40
C LYS A 24 -0.21 -5.11 25.71
N GLY A 25 -0.94 -4.10 26.17
CA GLY A 25 -0.65 -3.35 27.40
C GLY A 25 -0.24 -1.89 27.18
N PRO A 26 0.33 -1.23 28.20
CA PRO A 26 0.81 0.14 28.09
C PRO A 26 2.01 0.24 27.13
N CYS A 27 2.03 1.30 26.33
CA CYS A 27 3.09 1.56 25.37
C CYS A 27 4.37 2.07 26.05
N SER A 28 5.50 1.81 25.41
CA SER A 28 6.84 2.22 25.81
C SER A 28 7.46 3.09 24.72
N TRP A 29 8.58 3.75 24.98
CA TRP A 29 9.29 4.46 23.91
C TRP A 29 9.96 3.47 22.95
N ALA A 30 9.79 3.72 21.65
CA ALA A 30 10.30 2.87 20.58
C ALA A 30 11.70 3.27 20.09
N ASN A 31 12.15 4.48 20.41
CA ASN A 31 13.44 5.01 19.97
C ASN A 31 14.15 5.82 21.08
N GLU A 32 15.46 6.01 20.92
CA GLU A 32 16.30 6.74 21.88
C GLU A 32 15.99 8.24 21.96
N GLU A 33 15.42 8.80 20.89
CA GLU A 33 14.95 10.19 20.85
C GLU A 33 13.65 10.40 21.64
N HIS A 34 12.97 9.31 22.03
CA HIS A 34 11.71 9.31 22.78
C HIS A 34 10.62 10.21 22.18
N ASP A 35 10.55 10.27 20.85
CA ASP A 35 9.50 10.98 20.07
C ASP A 35 8.48 10.01 19.45
N LEU A 36 8.67 8.70 19.63
CA LEU A 36 7.80 7.65 19.09
C LEU A 36 7.59 6.52 20.10
N CYS A 37 6.35 6.06 20.27
CA CYS A 37 6.02 4.95 21.18
C CYS A 37 5.85 3.61 20.43
N SER A 38 6.00 2.50 21.15
CA SER A 38 5.92 1.13 20.64
C SER A 38 4.54 0.75 20.11
N ALA A 39 3.48 1.46 20.52
CA ALA A 39 2.17 1.32 19.90
C ALA A 39 2.10 1.95 18.51
N CYS A 40 2.79 3.06 18.30
CA CYS A 40 2.79 3.82 17.04
C CYS A 40 3.93 3.45 16.09
N VAL A 41 4.90 2.66 16.54
CA VAL A 41 6.04 2.23 15.71
C VAL A 41 5.58 1.41 14.49
N ASN A 42 4.51 0.63 14.65
CA ASN A 42 4.00 -0.26 13.61
C ASN A 42 3.29 0.47 12.47
N ASP A 43 2.85 1.71 12.71
CA ASP A 43 2.14 2.53 11.72
C ASP A 43 3.08 3.33 10.82
N GLN A 44 4.38 3.38 11.13
CA GLN A 44 5.34 4.28 10.46
C GLN A 44 6.09 3.67 9.27
N GLU A 45 6.07 2.35 9.04
CA GLU A 45 6.91 1.74 7.98
C GLU A 45 6.15 0.89 6.95
N LYS A 46 4.98 1.34 6.50
CA LYS A 46 4.39 0.88 5.24
C LYS A 46 4.40 1.99 4.21
N THR A 47 5.58 2.30 3.67
CA THR A 47 5.66 3.15 2.49
C THR A 47 5.06 2.38 1.30
N ILE A 48 3.98 2.89 0.71
CA ILE A 48 3.44 2.36 -0.55
C ILE A 48 4.55 2.52 -1.60
N LEU A 49 5.12 1.41 -2.04
CA LEU A 49 6.27 1.44 -2.96
C LEU A 49 5.81 1.73 -4.39
N TYR A 50 4.72 1.10 -4.79
CA TYR A 50 3.96 1.38 -6.00
C TYR A 50 2.59 0.67 -5.92
N SER A 51 1.62 1.14 -6.69
CA SER A 51 0.35 0.44 -6.90
C SER A 51 0.34 -0.20 -8.28
N LYS A 52 -0.29 -1.39 -8.35
CA LYS A 52 -0.60 -2.05 -9.62
C LYS A 52 -2.09 -1.89 -9.88
N ILE A 53 -2.43 -1.46 -11.09
CA ILE A 53 -3.82 -1.34 -11.51
C ILE A 53 -4.16 -2.52 -12.42
N TYR A 54 -5.29 -3.15 -12.14
CA TYR A 54 -5.87 -4.23 -12.92
C TYR A 54 -7.26 -3.83 -13.35
N TYR A 55 -7.61 -4.10 -14.61
CA TYR A 55 -8.96 -3.95 -15.13
C TYR A 55 -9.55 -5.34 -15.29
N VAL A 56 -10.54 -5.69 -14.49
CA VAL A 56 -11.14 -7.03 -14.44
C VAL A 56 -12.51 -6.97 -15.11
N LEU A 57 -12.83 -7.94 -15.97
CA LEU A 57 -14.16 -8.04 -16.53
C LEU A 57 -15.19 -8.27 -15.42
N ASN A 58 -16.35 -7.62 -15.52
CA ASN A 58 -17.41 -7.71 -14.51
C ASN A 58 -17.88 -9.15 -14.24
N GLN A 59 -17.74 -10.05 -15.21
CA GLN A 59 -18.04 -11.47 -15.06
C GLN A 59 -17.10 -12.20 -14.07
N CYS A 60 -15.88 -11.69 -13.86
CA CYS A 60 -14.85 -12.28 -12.99
C CYS A 60 -14.62 -11.49 -11.70
N VAL A 61 -15.26 -10.32 -11.54
CA VAL A 61 -15.35 -9.57 -10.29
C VAL A 61 -15.70 -10.43 -9.07
N PRO A 62 -16.71 -11.32 -9.10
CA PRO A 62 -17.05 -12.11 -7.92
C PRO A 62 -15.91 -13.03 -7.45
N GLU A 63 -15.00 -13.46 -8.33
CA GLU A 63 -13.83 -14.24 -7.94
C GLU A 63 -12.82 -13.41 -7.14
N VAL A 64 -12.71 -12.12 -7.45
CA VAL A 64 -11.84 -11.18 -6.75
C VAL A 64 -12.45 -10.78 -5.41
N GLU A 65 -13.76 -10.56 -5.34
CA GLU A 65 -14.45 -10.20 -4.09
C GLU A 65 -14.56 -11.37 -3.11
N ALA A 66 -14.60 -12.61 -3.62
CA ALA A 66 -14.54 -13.81 -2.79
C ALA A 66 -13.14 -14.08 -2.20
N ALA A 67 -12.10 -13.37 -2.68
CA ALA A 67 -10.74 -13.56 -2.23
C ALA A 67 -10.50 -13.09 -0.80
N VAL A 68 -9.66 -13.81 -0.06
CA VAL A 68 -9.19 -13.38 1.27
C VAL A 68 -8.18 -12.23 1.11
N ALA A 69 -8.21 -11.27 2.04
CA ALA A 69 -7.26 -10.17 2.11
C ALA A 69 -5.81 -10.70 2.19
N GLY A 70 -5.11 -10.67 1.06
CA GLY A 70 -3.76 -11.24 0.88
C GLY A 70 -3.61 -12.10 -0.37
N GLU A 71 -4.70 -12.70 -0.88
CA GLU A 71 -4.70 -13.54 -2.08
C GLU A 71 -5.17 -12.82 -3.34
N VAL A 72 -5.77 -11.64 -3.17
CA VAL A 72 -6.30 -10.78 -4.25
C VAL A 72 -5.30 -10.61 -5.39
N GLN A 73 -4.01 -10.38 -5.09
CA GLN A 73 -2.98 -10.24 -6.13
C GLN A 73 -2.81 -11.52 -6.95
N ASN A 74 -2.80 -12.69 -6.29
CA ASN A 74 -2.61 -13.97 -6.96
C ASN A 74 -3.80 -14.31 -7.87
N ILE A 75 -5.01 -14.02 -7.40
CA ILE A 75 -6.24 -14.18 -8.19
C ILE A 75 -6.25 -13.24 -9.39
N LEU A 76 -5.89 -11.97 -9.22
CA LEU A 76 -5.79 -11.02 -10.33
C LEU A 76 -4.77 -11.45 -11.38
N GLU A 77 -3.57 -11.91 -10.98
CA GLU A 77 -2.56 -12.42 -11.92
C GLU A 77 -3.07 -13.69 -12.65
N LYS A 78 -3.82 -14.57 -11.97
CA LYS A 78 -4.48 -15.72 -12.60
C LYS A 78 -5.55 -15.30 -13.61
N LEU A 79 -6.38 -14.32 -13.27
CA LEU A 79 -7.38 -13.77 -14.19
C LEU A 79 -6.75 -13.12 -15.42
N VAL A 80 -5.56 -12.51 -15.27
CA VAL A 80 -4.79 -12.00 -16.39
C VAL A 80 -4.35 -13.12 -17.34
N GLN A 81 -3.91 -14.26 -16.81
CA GLN A 81 -3.56 -15.43 -17.63
C GLN A 81 -4.77 -16.06 -18.34
N GLN A 82 -5.96 -15.88 -17.77
CA GLN A 82 -7.22 -16.38 -18.33
C GLN A 82 -7.89 -15.36 -19.28
N ASP A 83 -7.22 -14.26 -19.62
CA ASP A 83 -7.75 -13.17 -20.45
C ASP A 83 -9.02 -12.51 -19.87
N CYS A 84 -9.23 -12.67 -18.56
CA CYS A 84 -10.36 -12.15 -17.80
C CYS A 84 -10.04 -10.84 -17.07
N ALA A 85 -8.76 -10.50 -16.98
CA ALA A 85 -8.27 -9.24 -16.46
C ALA A 85 -7.11 -8.74 -17.29
N VAL A 86 -6.90 -7.43 -17.31
CA VAL A 86 -5.77 -6.80 -17.98
C VAL A 86 -4.98 -6.00 -16.97
N LYS A 87 -3.70 -6.33 -16.84
CA LYS A 87 -2.77 -5.61 -15.96
C LYS A 87 -2.28 -4.36 -16.69
N GLN A 88 -2.27 -3.22 -16.00
CA GLN A 88 -1.65 -2.01 -16.51
C GLN A 88 -0.16 -2.26 -16.81
N PRO A 89 0.33 -1.88 -18.01
CA PRO A 89 1.75 -1.98 -18.32
C PRO A 89 2.58 -1.14 -17.35
N GLU A 90 3.68 -1.72 -16.86
CA GLU A 90 4.58 -1.02 -15.95
C GLU A 90 5.41 0.00 -16.75
N PRO A 91 5.54 1.25 -16.28
CA PRO A 91 6.42 2.22 -16.92
C PRO A 91 7.85 1.70 -16.81
N SER A 92 8.37 1.16 -17.90
CA SER A 92 9.71 0.57 -17.93
C SER A 92 10.73 1.63 -17.50
N ARG A 93 11.56 1.32 -16.50
CA ARG A 93 12.60 2.25 -15.98
C ARG A 93 13.72 2.53 -16.99
N ILE A 94 13.72 1.87 -18.13
CA ILE A 94 14.71 2.03 -19.20
C ILE A 94 14.23 3.13 -20.15
N GLY A 95 14.51 4.37 -19.75
CA GLY A 95 14.34 5.56 -20.58
C GLY A 95 12.89 6.00 -20.76
N LYS A 96 12.64 7.29 -20.52
CA LYS A 96 11.37 7.98 -20.82
C LYS A 96 11.12 8.02 -22.33
N SER A 97 10.90 6.86 -22.94
CA SER A 97 10.58 6.79 -24.36
C SER A 97 9.13 7.20 -24.52
N PHE A 98 8.88 8.24 -25.33
CA PHE A 98 7.56 8.83 -25.63
C PHE A 98 6.48 7.75 -25.93
N ILE A 99 6.93 6.63 -26.50
CA ILE A 99 6.13 5.43 -26.82
C ILE A 99 5.44 4.81 -25.59
N GLY A 100 6.11 4.82 -24.43
CA GLY A 100 5.55 4.25 -23.19
C GLY A 100 4.35 5.05 -22.66
N LEU A 101 4.38 6.37 -22.81
CA LEU A 101 3.26 7.24 -22.41
C LEU A 101 2.04 7.03 -23.32
N THR A 102 2.25 7.00 -24.64
CA THR A 102 1.16 6.78 -25.61
C THR A 102 0.50 5.40 -25.43
N LEU A 103 1.27 4.36 -25.08
CA LEU A 103 0.71 3.04 -24.77
C LEU A 103 -0.17 3.07 -23.52
N MET A 104 0.20 3.84 -22.49
CA MET A 104 -0.60 3.98 -21.28
C MET A 104 -1.88 4.81 -21.52
N GLU A 105 -1.80 5.90 -22.27
CA GLU A 105 -2.98 6.72 -22.60
C GLU A 105 -4.02 5.91 -23.37
N ASN A 106 -3.61 5.22 -24.45
CA ASN A 106 -4.51 4.35 -25.22
C ASN A 106 -5.10 3.21 -24.38
N PHE A 107 -4.34 2.72 -23.40
CA PHE A 107 -4.82 1.70 -22.48
C PHE A 107 -5.92 2.25 -21.57
N PHE A 108 -5.69 3.41 -20.93
CA PHE A 108 -6.69 4.03 -20.07
C PHE A 108 -7.95 4.44 -20.82
N GLU A 109 -7.82 5.05 -22.00
CA GLU A 109 -8.99 5.41 -22.82
C GLU A 109 -9.88 4.20 -23.11
N ARG A 110 -9.25 3.04 -23.39
CA ARG A 110 -9.95 1.81 -23.73
C ARG A 110 -10.66 1.17 -22.53
N TYR A 111 -10.02 1.10 -21.37
CA TYR A 111 -10.54 0.32 -20.24
C TYR A 111 -11.19 1.15 -19.14
N GLU A 112 -10.83 2.43 -18.99
CA GLU A 112 -11.45 3.33 -18.01
C GLU A 112 -12.83 3.82 -18.47
N SER A 113 -13.05 3.87 -19.79
CA SER A 113 -14.33 4.25 -20.39
C SER A 113 -15.28 3.06 -20.61
N ASP A 114 -14.79 1.83 -20.48
CA ASP A 114 -15.56 0.62 -20.79
C ASP A 114 -16.32 0.12 -19.54
N PRO A 115 -17.68 0.12 -19.55
CA PRO A 115 -18.48 -0.31 -18.41
C PRO A 115 -18.37 -1.82 -18.12
N LEU A 116 -17.78 -2.62 -19.02
CA LEU A 116 -17.57 -4.05 -18.83
C LEU A 116 -16.40 -4.36 -17.89
N TYR A 117 -15.56 -3.37 -17.59
CA TYR A 117 -14.39 -3.53 -16.74
C TYR A 117 -14.55 -2.78 -15.42
N THR A 118 -14.11 -3.43 -14.35
CA THR A 118 -13.97 -2.83 -13.03
C THR A 118 -12.49 -2.66 -12.69
N LYS A 119 -12.13 -1.46 -12.22
CA LYS A 119 -10.76 -1.08 -11.86
C LYS A 119 -10.42 -1.54 -10.44
N TYR A 120 -9.34 -2.30 -10.29
CA TYR A 120 -8.77 -2.72 -9.02
C TYR A 120 -7.37 -2.15 -8.83
N GLU A 121 -7.15 -1.45 -7.72
CA GLU A 121 -5.83 -0.96 -7.32
C GLU A 121 -5.26 -1.85 -6.21
N VAL A 122 -4.20 -2.59 -6.52
CA VAL A 122 -3.47 -3.38 -5.54
C VAL A 122 -2.27 -2.58 -5.06
N ARG A 123 -2.29 -2.18 -3.79
CA ARG A 123 -1.18 -1.49 -3.14
C ARG A 123 -0.16 -2.51 -2.65
N ILE A 124 1.04 -2.50 -3.24
CA ILE A 124 2.13 -3.37 -2.80
C ILE A 124 2.94 -2.63 -1.75
N LEU A 125 2.97 -3.21 -0.55
CA LEU A 125 3.74 -2.74 0.60
C LEU A 125 4.95 -3.68 0.71
N MET A 126 6.19 -3.19 0.63
CA MET A 126 7.33 -4.00 1.04
C MET A 126 7.55 -3.83 2.54
N ASN A 127 7.74 -4.95 3.25
CA ASN A 127 8.41 -4.93 4.53
C ASN A 127 9.89 -4.59 4.29
N LYS A 128 10.41 -3.61 5.02
CA LYS A 128 11.81 -3.18 4.96
C LYS A 128 12.79 -4.16 5.62
N GLU A 129 12.38 -5.39 5.94
CA GLU A 129 13.20 -6.37 6.67
C GLU A 129 14.08 -7.27 5.78
N ARG A 130 14.52 -6.80 4.61
CA ARG A 130 15.62 -7.46 3.85
C ARG A 130 16.53 -6.47 3.15
N VAL A 131 16.90 -5.39 3.83
CA VAL A 131 18.06 -4.61 3.41
C VAL A 131 18.93 -4.34 4.64
N MET A 132 20.02 -5.11 4.68
CA MET A 132 21.20 -5.06 5.55
C MET A 132 21.12 -5.79 6.88
#